data_AF-A0A1H7B8D1-F1
#
_entry.id   AF-A0A1H7B8D1-F1
#
_cell.length_a   1.000
_cell.length_b   1.000
_cell.length_c   1.000
_cell.angle_alpha   90.00
_cell.angle_beta   90.00
_cell.angle_gamma   90.00
#
_symmetry.space_group_name_H-M   'P 1'
#
loop_
_entity.id
_entity.type
_entity.pdbx_description
1 polymer ?
#
loop_
_entity_poly.entity_id
_entity_poly.type
_entity_poly.pdbx_seq_one_letter_code
_entity_poly.pdbx_strand_id
1 'polypeptide(L)'
;MPSPLPVPGASDAHWMALALAEARLASEAGEVPVGAVLVKDGQLIATGRNTPVAQHDPSAHAEINALRAGAAALGNYRLDGCELFVTLEPCAMCSGAMLHSRLSRVVFGATDPKTGAAGSVLDLFAEPRLNHRTQVQGGVLAHECAAVLQAFFQQRRSVARAQAEPLRDDALRTPAERFAGLAGYDFAPHHVQDLQSLRGWRMQYVDEGGAGEGDAGKGSDGHAACCLCLHGPGEWGYFFRHLVGLPGLRTLVPDLVGFGKSDKPKRETPHTLAWHRDVLLEWLAQVQPGPMVLVHSAAAAELAALLHAAAPGRFAALLEAPNGTERVEDAWRAPFPDRGYEAALRALGPAACASASASEFVSGPAPAQALVLAQQARHAMGYSTT
;
A
#
# COMPACT_ATOMS: atom_id res chain seq x y z
N MET A 1 -64.33 -25.14 4.19
CA MET A 1 -63.30 -24.45 3.39
C MET A 1 -62.19 -25.46 3.15
N PRO A 2 -61.85 -25.84 1.91
CA PRO A 2 -60.70 -26.70 1.69
C PRO A 2 -59.44 -25.95 2.15
N SER A 3 -58.61 -26.61 2.94
CA SER A 3 -57.28 -26.12 3.34
C SER A 3 -56.49 -25.74 2.09
N PRO A 4 -55.77 -24.59 2.06
CA PRO A 4 -54.93 -24.26 0.93
C PRO A 4 -53.89 -25.38 0.75
N LEU A 5 -53.77 -25.87 -0.48
CA LEU A 5 -52.80 -26.88 -0.87
C LEU A 5 -51.37 -26.34 -0.65
N PRO A 6 -50.43 -27.16 -0.14
CA PRO A 6 -49.06 -26.72 0.07
C PRO A 6 -48.44 -26.35 -1.28
N VAL A 7 -47.88 -25.13 -1.34
CA VAL A 7 -47.03 -24.68 -2.44
C VAL A 7 -45.86 -25.66 -2.55
N PRO A 8 -45.42 -26.11 -3.75
CA PRO A 8 -44.25 -26.96 -3.89
C PRO A 8 -43.07 -26.33 -3.14
N GLY A 9 -42.57 -27.01 -2.11
CA GLY A 9 -41.57 -26.46 -1.20
C GLY A 9 -40.32 -26.02 -1.95
N ALA A 10 -39.85 -24.79 -1.68
CA ALA A 10 -38.60 -24.30 -2.23
C ALA A 10 -37.44 -25.22 -1.84
N SER A 11 -36.59 -25.57 -2.82
CA SER A 11 -35.48 -26.51 -2.61
C SER A 11 -34.36 -25.89 -1.76
N ASP A 12 -33.50 -26.73 -1.19
CA ASP A 12 -32.31 -26.25 -0.45
C ASP A 12 -31.44 -25.29 -1.29
N ALA A 13 -31.36 -25.56 -2.60
CA ALA A 13 -30.64 -24.70 -3.54
C ALA A 13 -31.27 -23.30 -3.66
N HIS A 14 -32.60 -23.18 -3.56
CA HIS A 14 -33.27 -21.87 -3.55
C HIS A 14 -32.87 -21.04 -2.34
N TRP A 15 -32.94 -21.61 -1.14
CA TRP A 15 -32.56 -20.90 0.09
C TRP A 15 -31.07 -20.58 0.15
N MET A 16 -30.22 -21.50 -0.32
CA MET A 16 -28.79 -21.25 -0.43
C MET A 16 -28.47 -20.14 -1.43
N ALA A 17 -29.23 -20.00 -2.52
CA ALA A 17 -29.06 -18.88 -3.45
C ALA A 17 -29.36 -17.52 -2.80
N LEU A 18 -30.33 -17.47 -1.86
CA LEU A 18 -30.59 -16.25 -1.07
C LEU A 18 -29.46 -15.99 -0.07
N ALA A 19 -28.92 -17.02 0.59
CA ALA A 19 -27.73 -16.87 1.43
C ALA A 19 -26.51 -16.39 0.62
N LEU A 20 -26.35 -16.84 -0.62
CA LEU A 20 -25.33 -16.35 -1.55
C LEU A 20 -25.50 -14.87 -1.91
N ALA A 21 -26.74 -14.37 -2.02
CA ALA A 21 -26.99 -12.95 -2.24
C ALA A 21 -26.50 -12.12 -1.03
N GLU A 22 -26.79 -12.58 0.19
CA GLU A 22 -26.27 -11.96 1.43
C GLU A 22 -24.74 -11.98 1.50
N ALA A 23 -24.11 -13.09 1.09
CA ALA A 23 -22.65 -13.20 1.04
C ALA A 23 -22.01 -12.19 0.06
N ARG A 24 -22.65 -11.94 -1.09
CA ARG A 24 -22.19 -10.92 -2.05
C ARG A 24 -22.26 -9.51 -1.45
N LEU A 25 -23.34 -9.21 -0.74
CA LEU A 25 -23.48 -7.92 -0.08
C LEU A 25 -22.46 -7.72 1.07
N ALA A 26 -22.06 -8.79 1.77
CA ALA A 26 -20.92 -8.73 2.69
C ALA A 26 -19.62 -8.44 1.95
N SER A 27 -19.37 -9.10 0.80
CA SER A 27 -18.20 -8.80 -0.04
C SER A 27 -18.12 -7.33 -0.45
N GLU A 28 -19.24 -6.77 -0.89
CA GLU A 28 -19.35 -5.37 -1.32
C GLU A 28 -19.06 -4.39 -0.18
N ALA A 29 -19.40 -4.78 1.06
CA ALA A 29 -19.08 -4.04 2.28
C ALA A 29 -17.63 -4.25 2.78
N GLY A 30 -16.80 -5.02 2.06
CA GLY A 30 -15.42 -5.32 2.46
C GLY A 30 -15.29 -6.40 3.53
N GLU A 31 -16.38 -7.10 3.85
CA GLU A 31 -16.44 -8.19 4.82
C GLU A 31 -16.17 -9.55 4.15
N VAL A 32 -15.72 -10.54 4.93
CA VAL A 32 -15.57 -11.91 4.42
C VAL A 32 -16.95 -12.40 3.94
N PRO A 33 -17.10 -12.86 2.68
CA PRO A 33 -18.40 -13.07 2.06
C PRO A 33 -19.06 -14.36 2.53
N VAL A 34 -19.72 -14.28 3.68
CA VAL A 34 -20.59 -15.32 4.21
C VAL A 34 -21.96 -14.72 4.43
N GLY A 35 -22.98 -15.44 3.97
CA GLY A 35 -24.38 -15.08 4.13
C GLY A 35 -25.17 -16.27 4.67
N ALA A 36 -26.26 -15.96 5.35
CA ALA A 36 -27.14 -16.94 5.95
C ALA A 36 -28.60 -16.50 5.84
N VAL A 37 -29.50 -17.48 5.76
CA VAL A 37 -30.95 -17.25 5.84
C VAL A 37 -31.59 -18.23 6.79
N LEU A 38 -32.58 -17.77 7.54
CA LEU A 38 -33.38 -18.57 8.47
C LEU A 38 -34.78 -18.75 7.89
N VAL A 39 -35.23 -19.99 7.80
CA VAL A 39 -36.50 -20.39 7.18
C VAL A 39 -37.35 -21.14 8.21
N LYS A 40 -38.66 -20.95 8.18
CA LYS A 40 -39.62 -21.72 8.98
C LYS A 40 -40.86 -22.00 8.14
N ASP A 41 -41.31 -23.25 8.11
CA ASP A 41 -42.50 -23.68 7.35
C ASP A 41 -42.46 -23.23 5.87
N GLY A 42 -41.28 -23.26 5.26
CA GLY A 42 -41.05 -22.83 3.87
C GLY A 42 -41.08 -21.30 3.66
N GLN A 43 -41.04 -20.50 4.72
CA GLN A 43 -41.03 -19.05 4.66
C GLN A 43 -39.70 -18.47 5.19
N LEU A 44 -39.16 -17.48 4.48
CA LEU A 44 -38.00 -16.72 4.94
C LEU A 44 -38.38 -15.89 6.17
N ILE A 45 -37.73 -16.15 7.31
CA ILE A 45 -37.94 -15.42 8.56
C ILE A 45 -36.92 -14.30 8.71
N ALA A 46 -35.66 -14.59 8.42
CA ALA A 46 -34.57 -13.62 8.58
C ALA A 46 -33.41 -13.90 7.62
N THR A 47 -32.64 -12.85 7.34
CA THR A 47 -31.36 -12.94 6.64
C THR A 47 -30.23 -12.47 7.56
N GLY A 48 -29.01 -12.87 7.27
CA GLY A 48 -27.82 -12.42 7.95
C GLY A 48 -26.61 -12.49 7.02
N ARG A 49 -25.65 -11.62 7.25
CA ARG A 49 -24.35 -11.61 6.56
C ARG A 49 -23.26 -11.25 7.55
N ASN A 50 -22.01 -11.60 7.23
CA ASN A 50 -20.88 -11.19 8.05
C ASN A 50 -20.80 -9.66 8.13
N THR A 51 -20.69 -9.14 9.34
CA THR A 51 -20.41 -7.72 9.64
C THR A 51 -19.42 -7.50 10.79
N PRO A 52 -18.41 -8.36 11.04
CA PRO A 52 -17.54 -8.21 12.20
C PRO A 52 -16.67 -6.96 12.15
N VAL A 53 -16.23 -6.52 10.96
CA VAL A 53 -15.41 -5.30 10.82
C VAL A 53 -16.30 -4.07 11.03
N ALA A 54 -17.43 -4.00 10.35
CA ALA A 54 -18.34 -2.86 10.38
C ALA A 54 -18.98 -2.64 11.76
N GLN A 55 -19.32 -3.72 12.48
CA GLN A 55 -19.93 -3.63 13.81
C GLN A 55 -18.91 -3.64 14.95
N HIS A 56 -17.63 -3.87 14.66
CA HIS A 56 -16.60 -4.12 15.67
C HIS A 56 -17.01 -5.23 16.67
N ASP A 57 -17.80 -6.20 16.22
CA ASP A 57 -18.33 -7.30 17.02
C ASP A 57 -17.74 -8.61 16.51
N PRO A 58 -16.85 -9.28 17.29
CA PRO A 58 -16.25 -10.54 16.87
C PRO A 58 -17.28 -11.68 16.73
N SER A 59 -18.50 -11.50 17.24
CA SER A 59 -19.60 -12.47 17.12
C SER A 59 -20.52 -12.22 15.93
N ALA A 60 -20.35 -11.11 15.18
CA ALA A 60 -21.24 -10.70 14.09
C ALA A 60 -21.02 -11.49 12.78
N HIS A 61 -21.01 -12.82 12.90
CA HIS A 61 -21.05 -13.76 11.79
C HIS A 61 -22.46 -13.83 11.19
N ALA A 62 -22.55 -14.23 9.93
CA ALA A 62 -23.80 -14.32 9.18
C ALA A 62 -24.87 -15.15 9.92
N GLU A 63 -24.47 -16.28 10.49
CA GLU A 63 -25.37 -17.18 11.22
C GLU A 63 -25.88 -16.55 12.50
N ILE A 64 -25.00 -15.90 13.28
CA ILE A 64 -25.38 -15.20 14.51
C ILE A 64 -26.35 -14.05 14.19
N ASN A 65 -26.06 -13.30 13.13
CA ASN A 65 -26.91 -12.20 12.68
C ASN A 65 -28.30 -12.70 12.26
N ALA A 66 -28.37 -13.80 11.49
CA ALA A 66 -29.64 -14.42 11.09
C ALA A 66 -30.42 -14.97 12.29
N LEU A 67 -29.75 -15.62 13.25
CA LEU A 67 -30.36 -16.15 14.48
C LEU A 67 -30.92 -15.03 15.36
N ARG A 68 -30.16 -13.94 15.57
CA ARG A 68 -30.60 -12.77 16.34
C ARG A 68 -31.84 -12.13 15.71
N ALA A 69 -31.81 -11.91 14.39
CA ALA A 69 -32.93 -11.35 13.65
C ALA A 69 -34.16 -12.27 13.68
N GLY A 70 -33.97 -13.57 13.50
CA GLY A 70 -35.05 -14.56 13.56
C GLY A 70 -35.68 -14.68 14.95
N ALA A 71 -34.88 -14.67 16.00
CA ALA A 71 -35.37 -14.68 17.38
C ALA A 71 -36.17 -13.44 17.73
N ALA A 72 -35.73 -12.27 17.25
CA ALA A 72 -36.48 -11.03 17.38
C ALA A 72 -37.82 -11.10 16.61
N ALA A 73 -37.82 -11.59 15.37
CA ALA A 73 -39.01 -11.70 14.54
C ALA A 73 -40.05 -12.67 15.11
N LEU A 74 -39.61 -13.79 15.71
CA LEU A 74 -40.48 -14.80 16.31
C LEU A 74 -40.79 -14.53 17.79
N GLY A 75 -40.17 -13.52 18.40
CA GLY A 75 -40.31 -13.21 19.83
C GLY A 75 -39.83 -14.33 20.76
N ASN A 76 -38.89 -15.17 20.32
CA ASN A 76 -38.41 -16.32 21.09
C ASN A 76 -36.96 -16.67 20.72
N TYR A 77 -36.16 -17.01 21.72
CA TYR A 77 -34.77 -17.48 21.54
C TYR A 77 -34.69 -18.93 21.05
N ARG A 78 -35.75 -19.71 21.28
CA ARG A 78 -35.90 -21.05 20.70
C ARG A 78 -36.58 -20.92 19.34
N LEU A 79 -35.87 -21.38 18.34
CA LEU A 79 -36.24 -21.35 16.93
C LEU A 79 -36.67 -22.75 16.48
N ASP A 80 -37.43 -23.46 17.32
CA ASP A 80 -37.93 -24.80 17.01
C ASP A 80 -38.69 -24.80 15.67
N GLY A 81 -38.42 -25.78 14.82
CA GLY A 81 -38.98 -25.88 13.46
C GLY A 81 -38.28 -25.00 12.42
N CYS A 82 -37.29 -24.19 12.81
CA CYS A 82 -36.53 -23.39 11.86
C CYS A 82 -35.36 -24.17 11.26
N GLU A 83 -35.03 -23.82 10.03
CA GLU A 83 -33.90 -24.31 9.25
C GLU A 83 -32.99 -23.14 8.88
N LEU A 84 -31.68 -23.30 9.01
CA LEU A 84 -30.71 -22.26 8.66
C LEU A 84 -29.85 -22.71 7.48
N PHE A 85 -29.77 -21.88 6.46
CA PHE A 85 -28.93 -22.08 5.29
C PHE A 85 -27.78 -21.08 5.34
N VAL A 86 -26.52 -21.54 5.26
CA VAL A 86 -25.33 -20.68 5.32
C VAL A 86 -24.31 -21.04 4.23
N THR A 87 -23.69 -20.05 3.61
CA THR A 87 -22.81 -20.29 2.45
C THR A 87 -21.51 -21.03 2.81
N LEU A 88 -21.06 -20.97 4.05
CA LEU A 88 -19.84 -21.62 4.53
C LEU A 88 -20.16 -22.49 5.75
N GLU A 89 -19.45 -23.60 5.91
CA GLU A 89 -19.54 -24.44 7.10
C GLU A 89 -19.37 -23.61 8.38
N PRO A 90 -20.30 -23.73 9.36
CA PRO A 90 -20.28 -22.88 10.53
C PRO A 90 -19.07 -23.19 11.43
N CYS A 91 -18.51 -22.15 12.03
CA CYS A 91 -17.47 -22.28 13.04
C CYS A 91 -18.05 -22.71 14.40
N ALA A 92 -17.18 -23.05 15.36
CA ALA A 92 -17.61 -23.55 16.68
C ALA A 92 -18.59 -22.62 17.43
N MET A 93 -18.39 -21.30 17.32
CA MET A 93 -19.28 -20.31 17.90
C MET A 93 -20.69 -20.39 17.30
N CYS A 94 -20.78 -20.42 15.97
CA CYS A 94 -22.06 -20.43 15.26
C CYS A 94 -22.79 -21.75 15.46
N SER A 95 -22.07 -22.88 15.37
CA SER A 95 -22.62 -24.21 15.67
C SER A 95 -23.17 -24.31 17.09
N GLY A 96 -22.45 -23.78 18.09
CA GLY A 96 -22.95 -23.71 19.46
C GLY A 96 -24.23 -22.87 19.59
N ALA A 97 -24.27 -21.70 18.93
CA ALA A 97 -25.46 -20.85 18.92
C ALA A 97 -26.68 -21.54 18.27
N MET A 98 -26.47 -22.26 17.16
CA MET A 98 -27.51 -23.04 16.49
C MET A 98 -28.09 -24.11 17.42
N LEU A 99 -27.24 -24.86 18.12
CA LEU A 99 -27.67 -25.86 19.10
C LEU A 99 -28.46 -25.23 20.26
N HIS A 100 -28.02 -24.08 20.79
CA HIS A 100 -28.75 -23.35 21.82
C HIS A 100 -30.10 -22.81 21.33
N SER A 101 -30.18 -22.44 20.05
CA SER A 101 -31.42 -21.96 19.42
C SER A 101 -32.36 -23.09 18.99
N ARG A 102 -31.93 -24.36 19.03
CA ARG A 102 -32.76 -25.54 18.72
C ARG A 102 -33.26 -25.62 17.28
N LEU A 103 -32.41 -25.24 16.33
CA LEU A 103 -32.73 -25.41 14.91
C LEU A 103 -33.01 -26.88 14.60
N SER A 104 -34.01 -27.12 13.75
CA SER A 104 -34.33 -28.45 13.26
C SER A 104 -33.28 -28.94 12.26
N ARG A 105 -32.82 -28.04 11.37
CA ARG A 105 -31.82 -28.35 10.35
C ARG A 105 -30.88 -27.19 10.09
N VAL A 106 -29.62 -27.50 9.78
CA VAL A 106 -28.61 -26.59 9.27
C VAL A 106 -28.11 -27.12 7.94
N VAL A 107 -28.15 -26.28 6.92
CA VAL A 107 -27.68 -26.61 5.58
C VAL A 107 -26.55 -25.65 5.23
N PHE A 108 -25.39 -26.16 4.83
CA PHE A 108 -24.27 -25.32 4.44
C PHE A 108 -23.75 -25.61 3.03
N GLY A 109 -23.14 -24.58 2.44
CA GLY A 109 -22.54 -24.66 1.10
C GLY A 109 -21.15 -25.27 1.13
N ALA A 110 -20.13 -24.42 1.09
CA ALA A 110 -18.73 -24.84 1.08
C ALA A 110 -18.28 -25.34 2.46
N THR A 111 -17.36 -26.31 2.50
CA THR A 111 -16.68 -26.72 3.74
C THR A 111 -15.62 -25.71 4.16
N ASP A 112 -15.32 -25.65 5.46
CA ASP A 112 -14.21 -24.87 6.00
C ASP A 112 -13.15 -25.80 6.63
N PRO A 113 -12.11 -26.21 5.87
CA PRO A 113 -11.07 -27.11 6.36
C PRO A 113 -10.18 -26.50 7.45
N LYS A 114 -10.27 -25.18 7.72
CA LYS A 114 -9.44 -24.50 8.71
C LYS A 114 -10.14 -24.33 10.05
N THR A 115 -11.44 -24.04 10.04
CA THR A 115 -12.18 -23.74 11.29
C THR A 115 -13.59 -24.34 11.39
N GLY A 116 -14.02 -25.11 10.39
CA GLY A 116 -15.36 -25.69 10.31
C GLY A 116 -15.65 -26.66 11.46
N ALA A 117 -16.83 -26.49 12.05
CA ALA A 117 -17.30 -27.19 13.25
C ALA A 117 -18.50 -28.12 13.00
N ALA A 118 -18.76 -28.45 11.72
CA ALA A 118 -19.84 -29.33 11.29
C ALA A 118 -19.31 -30.53 10.48
N GLY A 119 -18.07 -30.94 10.75
CA GLY A 119 -17.42 -32.10 10.13
C GLY A 119 -15.97 -31.88 9.69
N SER A 120 -15.51 -30.65 9.46
CA SER A 120 -14.15 -30.40 8.96
C SER A 120 -13.06 -30.54 10.02
N VAL A 121 -13.01 -29.63 10.99
CA VAL A 121 -12.02 -29.68 12.09
C VAL A 121 -12.58 -30.42 13.29
N LEU A 122 -13.86 -30.19 13.55
CA LEU A 122 -14.62 -30.79 14.63
C LEU A 122 -16.09 -30.91 14.19
N ASP A 123 -16.84 -31.76 14.88
CA ASP A 123 -18.27 -31.94 14.62
C ASP A 123 -19.03 -31.79 15.94
N LEU A 124 -19.49 -30.56 16.21
CA LEU A 124 -20.29 -30.28 17.41
C LEU A 124 -21.70 -30.88 17.30
N PHE A 125 -22.21 -31.10 16.09
CA PHE A 125 -23.55 -31.63 15.89
C PHE A 125 -23.61 -33.15 16.11
N ALA A 126 -22.48 -33.85 15.96
CA ALA A 126 -22.33 -35.26 16.28
C ALA A 126 -21.98 -35.57 17.74
N GLU A 127 -21.71 -34.57 18.59
CA GLU A 127 -21.29 -34.80 19.98
C GLU A 127 -22.47 -35.30 20.86
N PRO A 128 -22.46 -36.57 21.32
CA PRO A 128 -23.60 -37.16 22.02
C PRO A 128 -23.87 -36.55 23.41
N ARG A 129 -22.91 -35.83 24.00
CA ARG A 129 -23.08 -35.15 25.29
C ARG A 129 -23.88 -33.84 25.18
N LEU A 130 -24.14 -33.33 23.99
CA LEU A 130 -24.92 -32.10 23.79
C LEU A 130 -26.41 -32.44 23.63
N ASN A 131 -27.28 -31.63 24.26
CA ASN A 131 -28.69 -31.98 24.49
C ASN A 131 -29.60 -31.90 23.25
N HIS A 132 -29.21 -31.20 22.18
CA HIS A 132 -30.05 -30.98 21.00
C HIS A 132 -29.48 -31.68 19.78
N ARG A 133 -30.34 -32.33 18.99
CA ARG A 133 -29.98 -32.98 17.73
C ARG A 133 -30.51 -32.18 16.55
N THR A 134 -29.69 -31.26 16.06
CA THR A 134 -29.93 -30.52 14.81
C THR A 134 -29.43 -31.36 13.65
N GLN A 135 -30.24 -31.53 12.60
CA GLN A 135 -29.80 -32.22 11.39
C GLN A 135 -28.84 -31.32 10.61
N VAL A 136 -27.78 -31.89 10.04
CA VAL A 136 -26.77 -31.13 9.28
C VAL A 136 -26.62 -31.71 7.89
N GLN A 137 -26.58 -30.83 6.88
CA GLN A 137 -26.34 -31.19 5.50
C GLN A 137 -25.37 -30.18 4.86
N GLY A 138 -24.19 -30.66 4.44
CA GLY A 138 -23.24 -29.86 3.68
C GLY A 138 -23.39 -30.04 2.17
N GLY A 139 -22.76 -29.16 1.40
CA GLY A 139 -22.54 -29.36 -0.02
C GLY A 139 -23.53 -28.67 -0.97
N VAL A 140 -24.53 -27.95 -0.45
CA VAL A 140 -25.55 -27.32 -1.30
C VAL A 140 -24.97 -26.07 -1.97
N LEU A 141 -24.88 -26.06 -3.30
CA LEU A 141 -24.19 -25.00 -4.07
C LEU A 141 -22.75 -24.74 -3.59
N ALA A 142 -22.06 -25.80 -3.14
CA ALA A 142 -20.73 -25.67 -2.53
C ALA A 142 -19.71 -24.99 -3.44
N HIS A 143 -19.78 -25.25 -4.75
CA HIS A 143 -18.87 -24.65 -5.71
C HIS A 143 -19.09 -23.14 -5.82
N GLU A 144 -20.34 -22.70 -5.92
CA GLU A 144 -20.73 -21.30 -5.99
C GLU A 144 -20.37 -20.56 -4.70
N CYS A 145 -20.62 -21.16 -3.54
CA CYS A 145 -20.22 -20.62 -2.25
C CYS A 145 -18.69 -20.47 -2.12
N ALA A 146 -17.94 -21.49 -2.51
CA ALA A 146 -16.47 -21.44 -2.50
C ALA A 146 -15.93 -20.37 -3.46
N ALA A 147 -16.54 -20.23 -4.64
CA ALA A 147 -16.10 -19.27 -5.67
C ALA A 147 -16.16 -17.82 -5.17
N VAL A 148 -17.23 -17.42 -4.46
CA VAL A 148 -17.34 -16.06 -3.89
C VAL A 148 -16.24 -15.81 -2.86
N LEU A 149 -15.99 -16.77 -1.96
CA LEU A 149 -14.93 -16.66 -0.94
C LEU A 149 -13.53 -16.58 -1.56
N GLN A 150 -13.26 -17.40 -2.57
CA GLN A 150 -11.99 -17.40 -3.30
C GLN A 150 -11.74 -16.08 -4.03
N ALA A 151 -12.76 -15.57 -4.73
CA ALA A 151 -12.68 -14.29 -5.45
C ALA A 151 -12.33 -13.13 -4.50
N PHE A 152 -12.99 -13.07 -3.34
CA PHE A 152 -12.73 -12.04 -2.32
C PHE A 152 -11.28 -12.06 -1.84
N PHE A 153 -10.74 -13.22 -1.45
CA PHE A 153 -9.35 -13.30 -0.99
C PHE A 153 -8.34 -13.14 -2.12
N GLN A 154 -8.67 -13.53 -3.35
CA GLN A 154 -7.81 -13.29 -4.51
C GLN A 154 -7.68 -11.80 -4.79
N GLN A 155 -8.79 -11.06 -4.77
CA GLN A 155 -8.79 -9.60 -4.92
C GLN A 155 -8.00 -8.93 -3.79
N ARG A 156 -8.17 -9.34 -2.53
CA ARG A 156 -7.36 -8.79 -1.43
C ARG A 156 -5.87 -9.09 -1.59
N ARG A 157 -5.50 -10.29 -2.04
CA ARG A 157 -4.10 -10.63 -2.33
C ARG A 157 -3.55 -9.84 -3.53
N SER A 158 -4.34 -9.58 -4.56
CA SER A 158 -3.88 -8.79 -5.71
C SER A 158 -3.67 -7.33 -5.34
N VAL A 159 -4.60 -6.74 -4.56
CA VAL A 159 -4.44 -5.39 -4.01
C VAL A 159 -3.22 -5.32 -3.10
N ALA A 160 -3.05 -6.28 -2.18
CA ALA A 160 -1.87 -6.34 -1.31
C ALA A 160 -0.57 -6.52 -2.10
N ARG A 161 -0.56 -7.28 -3.20
CA ARG A 161 0.62 -7.43 -4.08
C ARG A 161 0.91 -6.18 -4.90
N ALA A 162 -0.12 -5.48 -5.36
CA ALA A 162 0.03 -4.22 -6.09
C ALA A 162 0.56 -3.10 -5.16
N GLN A 163 0.21 -3.15 -3.88
CA GLN A 163 0.71 -2.24 -2.84
C GLN A 163 2.05 -2.69 -2.24
N ALA A 164 2.36 -3.99 -2.30
CA ALA A 164 3.64 -4.50 -1.84
C ALA A 164 4.74 -4.06 -2.80
N GLU A 165 5.54 -3.08 -2.38
CA GLU A 165 6.73 -2.68 -3.09
C GLU A 165 7.81 -3.77 -2.87
N PRO A 166 8.10 -4.65 -3.85
CA PRO A 166 9.04 -5.74 -3.65
C PRO A 166 10.41 -5.20 -3.20
N LEU A 167 11.00 -5.88 -2.23
CA LEU A 167 12.33 -5.58 -1.71
C LEU A 167 13.20 -6.81 -1.93
N ARG A 168 14.37 -6.62 -2.54
CA ARG A 168 15.34 -7.70 -2.73
C ARG A 168 15.90 -8.18 -1.39
N ASP A 169 16.17 -9.47 -1.27
CA ASP A 169 16.72 -10.07 -0.04
C ASP A 169 18.09 -9.49 0.37
N ASP A 170 18.83 -8.92 -0.57
CA ASP A 170 20.13 -8.27 -0.33
C ASP A 170 20.04 -6.75 -0.12
N ALA A 171 18.83 -6.22 0.05
CA ALA A 171 18.58 -4.81 0.35
C ALA A 171 17.74 -4.62 1.62
N LEU A 172 17.85 -3.41 2.18
CA LEU A 172 16.95 -2.88 3.20
C LEU A 172 16.18 -1.70 2.60
N ARG A 173 14.98 -1.44 3.11
CA ARG A 173 14.21 -0.25 2.79
C ARG A 173 13.89 0.48 4.08
N THR A 174 14.27 1.74 4.15
CA THR A 174 14.02 2.55 5.35
C THR A 174 12.52 2.68 5.54
N PRO A 175 11.98 2.36 6.73
CA PRO A 175 10.55 2.47 7.00
C PRO A 175 10.03 3.90 6.77
N ALA A 176 8.84 4.04 6.19
CA ALA A 176 8.29 5.34 5.77
C ALA A 176 8.10 6.30 6.95
N GLU A 177 7.78 5.78 8.13
CA GLU A 177 7.62 6.53 9.38
C GLU A 177 8.88 7.29 9.81
N ARG A 178 10.06 6.88 9.34
CA ARG A 178 11.33 7.60 9.59
C ARG A 178 11.37 8.96 8.91
N PHE A 179 10.61 9.12 7.83
CA PHE A 179 10.51 10.36 7.06
C PHE A 179 9.28 11.18 7.41
N ALA A 180 8.38 10.64 8.26
CA ALA A 180 7.17 11.33 8.65
C ALA A 180 7.49 12.58 9.49
N GLY A 181 6.85 13.70 9.16
CA GLY A 181 7.02 14.96 9.90
C GLY A 181 8.29 15.75 9.57
N LEU A 182 9.06 15.33 8.55
CA LEU A 182 10.16 16.15 8.02
C LEU A 182 9.57 17.36 7.27
N ALA A 183 9.76 18.55 7.84
CA ALA A 183 9.17 19.77 7.30
C ALA A 183 9.63 20.05 5.85
N GLY A 184 8.67 20.40 5.00
CA GLY A 184 8.91 20.88 3.64
C GLY A 184 9.31 19.80 2.63
N TYR A 185 9.04 18.51 2.89
CA TYR A 185 9.41 17.41 1.98
C TYR A 185 8.27 16.42 1.72
N ASP A 186 7.07 16.96 1.48
CA ASP A 186 5.84 16.20 1.21
C ASP A 186 5.57 16.07 -0.31
N PHE A 187 6.62 15.76 -1.08
CA PHE A 187 6.55 15.63 -2.54
C PHE A 187 6.03 14.26 -2.99
N ALA A 188 5.41 14.23 -4.18
CA ALA A 188 4.89 12.99 -4.74
C ALA A 188 6.03 11.98 -4.97
N PRO A 189 5.93 10.75 -4.44
CA PRO A 189 6.99 9.77 -4.62
C PRO A 189 6.91 9.13 -6.01
N HIS A 190 8.01 9.17 -6.76
CA HIS A 190 8.19 8.35 -7.95
C HIS A 190 9.25 7.28 -7.72
N HIS A 191 9.14 6.17 -8.44
CA HIS A 191 10.04 5.03 -8.31
C HIS A 191 10.43 4.46 -9.67
N VAL A 192 11.64 3.93 -9.73
CA VAL A 192 12.14 3.15 -10.87
C VAL A 192 12.90 1.94 -10.35
N GLN A 193 12.74 0.80 -11.01
CA GLN A 193 13.33 -0.49 -10.60
C GLN A 193 13.77 -1.36 -11.79
N ASP A 194 13.30 -1.04 -13.00
CA ASP A 194 13.45 -1.78 -14.24
C ASP A 194 14.70 -1.39 -15.06
N LEU A 195 15.63 -0.65 -14.45
CA LEU A 195 16.92 -0.31 -15.06
C LEU A 195 17.91 -1.47 -14.91
N GLN A 196 18.71 -1.70 -15.95
CA GLN A 196 19.73 -2.76 -15.95
C GLN A 196 20.75 -2.55 -14.83
N SER A 197 21.21 -1.31 -14.64
CA SER A 197 22.18 -0.95 -13.61
C SER A 197 21.62 -1.07 -12.19
N LEU A 198 20.30 -0.96 -12.00
CA LEU A 198 19.66 -1.14 -10.68
C LEU A 198 19.60 -2.60 -10.23
N ARG A 199 19.68 -3.56 -11.17
CA ARG A 199 19.61 -4.99 -10.86
C ARG A 199 18.35 -5.36 -10.05
N GLY A 200 17.25 -4.61 -10.20
CA GLY A 200 16.02 -4.78 -9.43
C GLY A 200 15.99 -4.13 -8.05
N TRP A 201 17.00 -3.34 -7.66
CA TRP A 201 16.85 -2.40 -6.54
C TRP A 201 16.00 -1.22 -6.98
N ARG A 202 15.23 -0.65 -6.06
CA ARG A 202 14.39 0.50 -6.32
C ARG A 202 15.12 1.81 -6.02
N MET A 203 15.13 2.72 -6.98
CA MET A 203 15.48 4.13 -6.78
C MET A 203 14.20 4.96 -6.66
N GLN A 204 14.09 5.75 -5.60
CA GLN A 204 13.07 6.79 -5.46
C GLN A 204 13.58 8.10 -6.06
N TYR A 205 12.66 8.88 -6.63
CA TYR A 205 12.96 10.23 -7.08
C TYR A 205 11.72 11.13 -6.95
N VAL A 206 11.96 12.44 -6.98
CA VAL A 206 10.95 13.50 -7.10
C VAL A 206 10.98 14.05 -8.52
N ASP A 207 9.82 14.30 -9.11
CA ASP A 207 9.64 14.98 -10.41
C ASP A 207 8.46 15.95 -10.31
N GLU A 208 8.77 17.22 -10.04
CA GLU A 208 7.77 18.26 -9.75
C GLU A 208 7.92 19.42 -10.74
N GLY A 209 6.80 20.05 -11.14
CA GLY A 209 6.80 21.19 -12.08
C GLY A 209 6.83 20.79 -13.56
N GLY A 210 6.41 19.56 -13.88
CA GLY A 210 6.31 19.04 -15.24
C GLY A 210 5.06 19.53 -16.01
N ALA A 211 5.04 19.29 -17.33
CA ALA A 211 4.00 19.79 -18.26
C ALA A 211 2.55 19.30 -18.02
N GLY A 212 2.31 18.48 -16.97
CA GLY A 212 1.00 17.97 -16.59
C GLY A 212 0.29 18.75 -15.48
N GLU A 213 0.95 19.72 -14.83
CA GLU A 213 0.45 20.41 -13.63
C GLU A 213 -0.09 21.82 -13.91
N GLY A 214 -0.97 21.96 -14.90
CA GLY A 214 -1.63 23.23 -15.20
C GLY A 214 -0.66 24.41 -15.43
N ASP A 215 -1.17 25.64 -15.43
CA ASP A 215 -0.38 26.86 -15.65
C ASP A 215 0.52 27.24 -14.46
N ALA A 216 0.52 26.45 -13.37
CA ALA A 216 1.15 26.77 -12.10
C ALA A 216 2.67 26.52 -12.05
N GLY A 217 3.19 25.64 -12.92
CA GLY A 217 4.63 25.31 -12.98
C GLY A 217 5.44 26.19 -13.93
N LYS A 218 4.79 27.03 -14.74
CA LYS A 218 5.46 27.84 -15.77
C LYS A 218 5.98 29.15 -15.18
N GLY A 219 7.15 29.59 -15.65
CA GLY A 219 7.58 30.96 -15.42
C GLY A 219 6.63 31.93 -16.11
N SER A 220 6.78 33.23 -15.82
CA SER A 220 6.06 34.31 -16.51
C SER A 220 6.14 34.25 -18.05
N ASP A 221 7.20 33.63 -18.58
CA ASP A 221 7.45 33.42 -20.01
C ASP A 221 6.87 32.10 -20.55
N GLY A 222 6.10 31.37 -19.75
CA GLY A 222 5.46 30.12 -20.13
C GLY A 222 6.38 28.90 -20.14
N HIS A 223 7.67 29.05 -19.77
CA HIS A 223 8.67 27.98 -19.82
C HIS A 223 9.15 27.59 -18.41
N ALA A 224 9.55 26.32 -18.25
CA ALA A 224 10.15 25.81 -17.03
C ALA A 224 11.57 25.27 -17.31
N ALA A 225 12.55 25.67 -16.49
CA ALA A 225 13.91 25.13 -16.57
C ALA A 225 13.97 23.76 -15.89
N CYS A 226 14.30 22.73 -16.66
CA CYS A 226 14.51 21.40 -16.11
C CYS A 226 15.84 21.36 -15.35
N CYS A 227 15.80 20.96 -14.09
CA CYS A 227 16.96 20.86 -13.21
C CYS A 227 17.08 19.43 -12.68
N LEU A 228 18.22 18.77 -12.94
CA LEU A 228 18.61 17.57 -12.22
C LEU A 228 19.33 18.00 -10.94
N CYS A 229 18.77 17.68 -9.77
CA CYS A 229 19.30 18.09 -8.47
C CYS A 229 19.95 16.88 -7.78
N LEU A 230 21.28 16.89 -7.70
CA LEU A 230 22.08 15.74 -7.28
C LEU A 230 22.66 15.95 -5.88
N HIS A 231 22.31 15.07 -4.94
CA HIS A 231 22.88 15.06 -3.60
C HIS A 231 24.14 14.19 -3.55
N GLY A 232 25.00 14.43 -2.55
CA GLY A 232 26.25 13.70 -2.38
C GLY A 232 26.14 12.53 -1.40
N PRO A 233 27.25 11.80 -1.17
CA PRO A 233 27.33 10.78 -0.13
C PRO A 233 26.94 11.34 1.24
N GLY A 234 26.01 10.63 1.89
CA GLY A 234 25.47 10.95 3.21
C GLY A 234 24.40 12.03 3.25
N GLU A 235 24.10 12.63 2.10
CA GLU A 235 22.92 13.46 1.91
C GLU A 235 21.82 12.63 1.22
N TRP A 236 20.68 13.26 0.97
CA TRP A 236 19.61 12.74 0.14
C TRP A 236 18.76 13.91 -0.36
N GLY A 237 17.71 13.65 -1.15
CA GLY A 237 16.91 14.66 -1.83
C GLY A 237 16.35 15.78 -0.95
N TYR A 238 16.23 15.56 0.37
CA TYR A 238 15.88 16.59 1.35
C TYR A 238 16.76 17.85 1.29
N PHE A 239 18.00 17.74 0.81
CA PHE A 239 18.91 18.88 0.56
C PHE A 239 18.27 19.92 -0.38
N PHE A 240 17.45 19.50 -1.34
CA PHE A 240 16.86 20.38 -2.36
C PHE A 240 15.41 20.79 -2.05
N ARG A 241 14.91 20.54 -0.83
CA ARG A 241 13.51 20.74 -0.47
C ARG A 241 12.94 22.13 -0.76
N HIS A 242 13.77 23.16 -0.68
CA HIS A 242 13.38 24.56 -0.93
C HIS A 242 13.47 24.97 -2.42
N LEU A 243 14.11 24.15 -3.25
CA LEU A 243 14.20 24.33 -4.70
C LEU A 243 13.06 23.62 -5.43
N VAL A 244 12.65 22.46 -4.92
CA VAL A 244 11.55 21.65 -5.46
C VAL A 244 10.23 22.41 -5.37
N GLY A 245 9.48 22.43 -6.48
CA GLY A 245 8.17 23.11 -6.56
C GLY A 245 8.24 24.62 -6.76
N LEU A 246 9.44 25.21 -6.92
CA LEU A 246 9.54 26.63 -7.25
C LEU A 246 9.00 26.92 -8.67
N PRO A 247 8.25 28.03 -8.85
CA PRO A 247 7.70 28.40 -10.15
C PRO A 247 8.76 28.53 -11.24
N GLY A 248 8.47 28.01 -12.43
CA GLY A 248 9.38 28.10 -13.56
C GLY A 248 10.56 27.14 -13.52
N LEU A 249 10.55 26.16 -12.60
CA LEU A 249 11.45 25.00 -12.60
C LEU A 249 10.65 23.70 -12.75
N ARG A 250 11.26 22.73 -13.44
CA ARG A 250 10.94 21.31 -13.27
C ARG A 250 12.11 20.65 -12.54
N THR A 251 11.92 20.15 -11.34
CA THR A 251 13.01 19.57 -10.53
C THR A 251 12.94 18.06 -10.52
N LEU A 252 14.02 17.43 -10.99
CA LEU A 252 14.25 15.99 -10.91
C LEU A 252 15.25 15.73 -9.77
N VAL A 253 14.81 15.10 -8.69
CA VAL A 253 15.65 14.84 -7.50
C VAL A 253 15.70 13.35 -7.20
N PRO A 254 16.72 12.62 -7.68
CA PRO A 254 16.89 11.21 -7.36
C PRO A 254 17.48 11.04 -5.96
N ASP A 255 16.91 10.14 -5.17
CA ASP A 255 17.60 9.59 -4.01
C ASP A 255 18.51 8.47 -4.50
N LEU A 256 19.83 8.66 -4.45
CA LEU A 256 20.79 7.63 -4.86
C LEU A 256 20.55 6.33 -4.09
N VAL A 257 20.63 5.18 -4.75
CA VAL A 257 20.51 3.87 -4.09
C VAL A 257 21.53 3.75 -2.95
N GLY A 258 21.10 3.39 -1.76
CA GLY A 258 21.91 3.47 -0.53
C GLY A 258 21.62 4.70 0.34
N PHE A 259 20.91 5.69 -0.18
CA PHE A 259 20.58 6.95 0.50
C PHE A 259 19.07 7.23 0.43
N GLY A 260 18.62 8.23 1.19
CA GLY A 260 17.23 8.71 1.14
C GLY A 260 16.16 7.62 1.28
N LYS A 261 15.11 7.70 0.48
CA LYS A 261 13.97 6.77 0.37
C LYS A 261 14.23 5.61 -0.61
N SER A 262 15.40 5.56 -1.22
CA SER A 262 15.82 4.44 -2.09
C SER A 262 16.23 3.21 -1.28
N ASP A 263 16.25 2.07 -1.97
CA ASP A 263 16.75 0.82 -1.42
C ASP A 263 18.20 0.94 -0.98
N LYS A 264 18.56 0.21 0.06
CA LYS A 264 19.91 0.20 0.64
C LYS A 264 20.49 -1.20 0.51
N PRO A 265 21.29 -1.47 -0.54
CA PRO A 265 22.06 -2.70 -0.65
C PRO A 265 22.84 -2.95 0.64
N LYS A 266 22.79 -4.19 1.15
CA LYS A 266 23.42 -4.56 2.43
C LYS A 266 24.95 -4.58 2.36
N ARG A 267 25.52 -4.60 1.16
CA ARG A 267 26.96 -4.69 0.90
C ARG A 267 27.48 -3.37 0.34
N GLU A 268 28.75 -3.07 0.63
CA GLU A 268 29.43 -1.84 0.21
C GLU A 268 29.84 -1.87 -1.27
N THR A 269 30.20 -3.05 -1.77
CA THR A 269 30.76 -3.27 -3.13
C THR A 269 29.97 -2.62 -4.28
N PRO A 270 28.63 -2.58 -4.28
CA PRO A 270 27.87 -1.91 -5.35
C PRO A 270 28.08 -0.39 -5.40
N HIS A 271 28.34 0.26 -4.26
CA HIS A 271 28.35 1.72 -4.12
C HIS A 271 29.64 2.33 -4.63
N THR A 272 29.70 2.54 -5.96
CA THR A 272 30.75 3.32 -6.61
C THR A 272 30.14 4.51 -7.34
N LEU A 273 30.87 5.63 -7.44
CA LEU A 273 30.37 6.81 -8.18
C LEU A 273 30.09 6.49 -9.66
N ALA A 274 30.90 5.63 -10.28
CA ALA A 274 30.67 5.16 -11.64
C ALA A 274 29.34 4.40 -11.78
N TRP A 275 29.01 3.53 -10.84
CA TRP A 275 27.73 2.83 -10.84
C TRP A 275 26.55 3.79 -10.64
N HIS A 276 26.65 4.75 -9.72
CA HIS A 276 25.62 5.77 -9.54
C HIS A 276 25.41 6.61 -10.80
N ARG A 277 26.49 7.00 -11.49
CA ARG A 277 26.42 7.67 -12.78
C ARG A 277 25.66 6.83 -13.81
N ASP A 278 25.98 5.54 -13.93
CA ASP A 278 25.35 4.66 -14.93
C ASP A 278 23.85 4.49 -14.66
N VAL A 279 23.45 4.32 -13.39
CA VAL A 279 22.03 4.32 -12.98
C VAL A 279 21.33 5.63 -13.38
N LEU A 280 21.95 6.78 -13.12
CA LEU A 280 21.37 8.08 -13.46
C LEU A 280 21.23 8.27 -14.98
N LEU A 281 22.22 7.84 -15.78
CA LEU A 281 22.14 7.93 -17.25
C LEU A 281 21.03 7.05 -17.82
N GLU A 282 20.88 5.82 -17.33
CA GLU A 282 19.78 4.92 -17.70
C GLU A 282 18.42 5.52 -17.32
N TRP A 283 18.30 6.03 -16.11
CA TRP A 283 17.07 6.68 -15.63
C TRP A 283 16.71 7.91 -16.48
N LEU A 284 17.66 8.80 -16.75
CA LEU A 284 17.43 9.98 -17.59
C LEU A 284 17.12 9.61 -19.05
N ALA A 285 17.56 8.45 -19.54
CA ALA A 285 17.16 7.95 -20.87
C ALA A 285 15.71 7.46 -20.89
N GLN A 286 15.17 6.99 -19.75
CA GLN A 286 13.77 6.61 -19.60
C GLN A 286 12.86 7.82 -19.41
N VAL A 287 13.25 8.79 -18.57
CA VAL A 287 12.47 10.01 -18.30
C VAL A 287 12.48 10.97 -19.52
N GLN A 288 13.53 10.92 -20.33
CA GLN A 288 13.76 11.81 -21.49
C GLN A 288 13.47 13.31 -21.21
N PRO A 289 14.01 13.87 -20.11
CA PRO A 289 14.00 15.31 -19.94
C PRO A 289 14.83 15.93 -21.07
N GLY A 290 14.35 17.04 -21.64
CA GLY A 290 15.09 17.80 -22.64
C GLY A 290 16.40 18.39 -22.08
N PRO A 291 16.98 19.41 -22.72
CA PRO A 291 18.14 20.11 -22.16
C PRO A 291 17.85 20.60 -20.74
N MET A 292 18.85 20.54 -19.86
CA MET A 292 18.66 20.77 -18.43
C MET A 292 19.87 21.43 -17.77
N VAL A 293 19.69 21.87 -16.54
CA VAL A 293 20.78 22.31 -15.66
C VAL A 293 21.09 21.20 -14.65
N LEU A 294 22.38 20.91 -14.46
CA LEU A 294 22.83 20.02 -13.38
C LEU A 294 23.11 20.87 -12.14
N VAL A 295 22.24 20.75 -11.14
CA VAL A 295 22.39 21.37 -9.83
C VAL A 295 22.92 20.30 -8.88
N HIS A 296 23.95 20.59 -8.09
CA HIS A 296 24.52 19.59 -7.19
C HIS A 296 24.92 20.19 -5.84
N SER A 297 24.90 19.38 -4.78
CA SER A 297 25.53 19.77 -3.52
C SER A 297 27.05 19.71 -3.63
N ALA A 298 27.78 20.37 -2.72
CA ALA A 298 29.24 20.26 -2.66
C ALA A 298 29.71 18.81 -2.53
N ALA A 299 29.01 17.99 -1.74
CA ALA A 299 29.33 16.57 -1.56
C ALA A 299 29.13 15.73 -2.84
N ALA A 300 28.33 16.20 -3.79
CA ALA A 300 28.07 15.51 -5.05
C ALA A 300 28.97 15.93 -6.21
N ALA A 301 29.94 16.84 -5.99
CA ALA A 301 30.74 17.45 -7.05
C ALA A 301 31.43 16.42 -7.96
N GLU A 302 32.02 15.36 -7.38
CA GLU A 302 32.69 14.31 -8.16
C GLU A 302 31.72 13.53 -9.04
N LEU A 303 30.55 13.15 -8.50
CA LEU A 303 29.51 12.46 -9.26
C LEU A 303 28.93 13.35 -10.36
N ALA A 304 28.74 14.63 -10.07
CA ALA A 304 28.26 15.62 -11.03
C ALA A 304 29.24 15.79 -12.21
N ALA A 305 30.54 15.86 -11.92
CA ALA A 305 31.59 15.92 -12.94
C ALA A 305 31.61 14.65 -13.82
N LEU A 306 31.51 13.47 -13.20
CA LEU A 306 31.43 12.19 -13.92
C LEU A 306 30.20 12.10 -14.83
N LEU A 307 29.04 12.57 -14.35
CA LEU A 307 27.80 12.57 -15.10
C LEU A 307 27.86 13.57 -16.27
N HIS A 308 28.37 14.76 -16.03
CA HIS A 308 28.54 15.79 -17.06
C HIS A 308 29.46 15.31 -18.18
N ALA A 309 30.60 14.71 -17.83
CA ALA A 309 31.56 14.17 -18.80
C ALA A 309 30.98 13.02 -19.65
N ALA A 310 30.10 12.20 -19.07
CA ALA A 310 29.51 11.05 -19.75
C ALA A 310 28.32 11.38 -20.66
N ALA A 311 27.72 12.56 -20.52
CA ALA A 311 26.59 13.02 -21.34
C ALA A 311 26.82 14.44 -21.89
N PRO A 312 27.83 14.63 -22.76
CA PRO A 312 28.14 15.94 -23.32
C PRO A 312 26.94 16.52 -24.09
N GLY A 313 26.69 17.82 -23.89
CA GLY A 313 25.57 18.53 -24.54
C GLY A 313 24.19 18.31 -23.91
N ARG A 314 24.05 17.42 -22.92
CA ARG A 314 22.79 17.24 -22.18
C ARG A 314 22.54 18.37 -21.17
N PHE A 315 23.61 18.86 -20.54
CA PHE A 315 23.56 19.86 -19.49
C PHE A 315 23.97 21.23 -20.03
N ALA A 316 23.07 22.21 -19.97
CA ALA A 316 23.32 23.59 -20.37
C ALA A 316 24.26 24.32 -19.40
N ALA A 317 24.19 23.97 -18.12
CA ALA A 317 25.09 24.49 -17.08
C ALA A 317 25.25 23.50 -15.92
N LEU A 318 26.30 23.73 -15.13
CA LEU A 318 26.57 23.07 -13.86
C LEU A 318 26.53 24.14 -12.75
N LEU A 319 25.66 23.96 -11.76
CA LEU A 319 25.50 24.90 -10.65
C LEU A 319 25.69 24.17 -9.31
N GLU A 320 26.55 24.70 -8.46
CA GLU A 320 26.69 24.23 -7.08
C GLU A 320 25.65 24.92 -6.19
N ALA A 321 24.89 24.11 -5.46
CA ALA A 321 23.88 24.58 -4.53
C ALA A 321 24.52 24.90 -3.16
N PRO A 322 24.32 26.12 -2.62
CA PRO A 322 24.94 26.52 -1.37
C PRO A 322 24.33 25.81 -0.17
N ASN A 323 25.09 25.73 0.92
CA ASN A 323 24.57 25.28 2.20
C ASN A 323 23.78 26.42 2.88
N GLY A 324 22.63 26.04 3.46
CA GLY A 324 21.87 26.88 4.39
C GLY A 324 22.37 26.71 5.82
N THR A 325 21.60 27.26 6.77
CA THR A 325 21.94 27.30 8.20
C THR A 325 20.89 26.62 9.09
N GLU A 326 19.92 25.94 8.49
CA GLU A 326 18.83 25.29 9.24
C GLU A 326 19.33 24.04 9.98
N ARG A 327 18.80 23.77 11.17
CA ARG A 327 19.10 22.54 11.91
C ARG A 327 18.18 21.43 11.43
N VAL A 328 18.72 20.50 10.65
CA VAL A 328 17.96 19.40 10.02
C VAL A 328 18.59 18.03 10.31
N GLU A 329 19.14 17.85 11.50
CA GLU A 329 19.82 16.62 11.94
C GLU A 329 18.95 15.37 11.79
N ASP A 330 17.66 15.49 12.11
CA ASP A 330 16.69 14.40 11.98
C ASP A 330 16.53 13.96 10.52
N ALA A 331 16.58 14.89 9.56
CA ALA A 331 16.51 14.56 8.15
C ALA A 331 17.72 13.75 7.68
N TRP A 332 18.93 14.05 8.17
CA TRP A 332 20.14 13.28 7.81
C TRP A 332 20.21 11.90 8.46
N ARG A 333 19.59 11.73 9.62
CA ARG A 333 19.48 10.44 10.32
C ARG A 333 18.32 9.58 9.84
N ALA A 334 17.30 10.17 9.23
CA ALA A 334 16.10 9.46 8.79
C ALA A 334 16.42 8.24 7.90
N PRO A 335 17.28 8.33 6.86
CA PRO A 335 17.62 7.20 5.99
C PRO A 335 18.35 6.05 6.69
N PHE A 336 18.99 6.28 7.84
CA PHE A 336 19.91 5.36 8.51
C PHE A 336 19.46 5.01 9.94
N PRO A 337 18.45 4.13 10.11
CA PRO A 337 17.98 3.69 11.44
C PRO A 337 19.05 2.98 12.28
N ASP A 338 19.90 2.18 11.62
CA ASP A 338 20.97 1.40 12.24
C ASP A 338 22.10 1.11 11.24
N ARG A 339 23.20 0.50 11.72
CA ARG A 339 24.40 0.18 10.94
C ARG A 339 24.16 -0.67 9.68
N GLY A 340 23.07 -1.43 9.64
CA GLY A 340 22.69 -2.23 8.47
C GLY A 340 22.36 -1.36 7.25
N TYR A 341 21.88 -0.14 7.46
CA TYR A 341 21.50 0.80 6.40
C TYR A 341 22.69 1.63 5.88
N GLU A 342 23.85 1.56 6.53
CA GLU A 342 24.98 2.47 6.31
C GLU A 342 26.04 1.93 5.32
N ALA A 343 25.74 0.89 4.54
CA ALA A 343 26.71 0.31 3.60
C ALA A 343 27.21 1.34 2.57
N ALA A 344 26.32 2.19 2.06
CA ALA A 344 26.70 3.25 1.13
C ALA A 344 27.58 4.33 1.79
N LEU A 345 27.33 4.67 3.06
CA LEU A 345 28.15 5.61 3.83
C LEU A 345 29.57 5.08 4.06
N ARG A 346 29.71 3.78 4.32
CA ARG A 346 31.03 3.15 4.49
C ARG A 346 31.82 3.09 3.18
N ALA A 347 31.12 2.88 2.06
CA ALA A 347 31.75 2.80 0.74
C ALA A 347 32.16 4.17 0.18
N LEU A 348 31.31 5.19 0.31
CA LEU A 348 31.49 6.49 -0.35
C LEU A 348 31.85 7.64 0.62
N GLY A 349 31.91 7.36 1.93
CA GLY A 349 32.14 8.34 2.98
C GLY A 349 30.84 8.92 3.56
N PRO A 350 30.87 9.39 4.82
CA PRO A 350 29.73 10.07 5.43
C PRO A 350 29.56 11.48 4.84
N ALA A 351 28.38 12.09 5.04
CA ALA A 351 28.20 13.52 4.78
C ALA A 351 29.26 14.33 5.53
N ALA A 352 29.73 15.43 4.94
CA ALA A 352 30.70 16.35 5.57
C ALA A 352 30.32 16.77 7.00
N CYS A 353 29.03 16.68 7.36
CA CYS A 353 28.49 16.91 8.70
C CYS A 353 29.00 15.94 9.79
N ALA A 354 29.65 14.82 9.46
CA ALA A 354 30.08 13.81 10.44
C ALA A 354 31.54 13.94 10.90
N SER A 355 32.38 14.77 10.25
CA SER A 355 33.84 14.74 10.46
C SER A 355 34.53 16.08 10.76
N ALA A 356 33.81 17.18 11.03
CA ALA A 356 34.43 18.42 11.50
C ALA A 356 33.59 19.11 12.60
N SER A 357 34.28 19.77 13.53
CA SER A 357 33.78 20.51 14.68
C SER A 357 32.42 21.20 14.49
N ALA A 358 31.37 20.65 15.12
CA ALA A 358 30.13 21.22 15.68
C ALA A 358 29.59 22.64 15.29
N SER A 359 29.91 23.24 14.14
CA SER A 359 29.47 24.62 13.83
C SER A 359 28.91 24.86 12.42
N GLU A 360 28.96 23.89 11.50
CA GLU A 360 28.38 24.04 10.16
C GLU A 360 27.31 22.96 9.92
N PHE A 361 26.04 23.31 10.16
CA PHE A 361 24.91 22.47 9.82
C PHE A 361 24.67 22.55 8.31
N VAL A 362 24.90 21.47 7.58
CA VAL A 362 24.55 21.40 6.16
C VAL A 362 23.05 21.16 6.04
N SER A 363 22.27 22.11 5.56
CA SER A 363 20.81 21.96 5.40
C SER A 363 20.33 21.99 3.95
N GLY A 364 21.24 22.19 2.99
CA GLY A 364 20.89 22.65 1.64
C GLY A 364 20.39 24.10 1.61
N PRO A 365 20.15 24.68 0.42
CA PRO A 365 19.91 26.11 0.24
C PRO A 365 18.68 26.59 1.03
N ALA A 366 18.82 27.68 1.78
CA ALA A 366 17.68 28.37 2.37
C ALA A 366 16.72 28.90 1.28
N PRO A 367 15.45 29.23 1.60
CA PRO A 367 14.46 29.66 0.59
C PRO A 367 14.94 30.80 -0.32
N ALA A 368 15.62 31.82 0.23
CA ALA A 368 16.17 32.93 -0.55
C ALA A 368 17.31 32.49 -1.49
N GLN A 369 18.17 31.57 -1.03
CA GLN A 369 19.24 30.99 -1.86
C GLN A 369 18.67 30.12 -2.99
N ALA A 370 17.60 29.36 -2.70
CA ALA A 370 16.91 28.54 -3.69
C ALA A 370 16.28 29.39 -4.81
N LEU A 371 15.70 30.55 -4.48
CA LEU A 371 15.18 31.49 -5.49
C LEU A 371 16.28 32.04 -6.41
N VAL A 372 17.45 32.38 -5.86
CA VAL A 372 18.60 32.83 -6.66
C VAL A 372 19.09 31.72 -7.57
N LEU A 373 19.19 30.49 -7.06
CA LEU A 373 19.59 29.31 -7.83
C LEU A 373 18.59 29.00 -8.96
N ALA A 374 17.29 29.16 -8.71
CA ALA A 374 16.24 29.02 -9.72
C ALA A 374 16.41 30.04 -10.87
N GLN A 375 16.70 31.30 -10.53
CA GLN A 375 16.97 32.34 -11.53
C GLN A 375 18.21 32.02 -12.37
N GLN A 376 19.29 31.55 -11.73
CA GLN A 376 20.50 31.12 -12.43
C GLN A 376 20.23 29.96 -13.40
N ALA A 377 19.47 28.95 -12.96
CA ALA A 377 19.10 27.81 -13.79
C ALA A 377 18.24 28.23 -15.00
N ARG A 378 17.27 29.13 -14.80
CA ARG A 378 16.47 29.69 -15.89
C ARG A 378 17.31 30.49 -16.88
N HIS A 379 18.21 31.33 -16.38
CA HIS A 379 19.12 32.11 -17.23
C HIS A 379 20.03 31.20 -18.07
N ALA A 380 20.57 30.13 -17.47
CA ALA A 380 21.41 29.16 -18.18
C ALA A 380 20.67 28.44 -19.33
N MET A 381 19.34 28.33 -19.23
CA MET A 381 18.46 27.76 -20.24
C MET A 381 17.95 28.81 -21.25
N GLY A 382 18.35 30.07 -21.12
CA GLY A 382 17.93 31.17 -22.01
C GLY A 382 16.53 31.72 -21.72
N TYR A 383 15.96 31.43 -20.54
CA TYR A 383 14.63 31.90 -20.13
C TYR A 383 14.70 33.23 -19.39
N SER A 384 13.63 34.03 -19.46
CA SER A 384 13.60 35.36 -18.85
C SER A 384 13.47 35.26 -17.33
N THR A 385 14.18 36.15 -16.63
CA THR A 385 14.01 36.41 -15.20
C THR A 385 13.02 37.57 -15.06
N THR A 386 11.79 37.32 -14.66
CA THR A 386 10.89 38.40 -14.20
C THR A 386 10.41 38.11 -12.81
#